data_AF-A0A7C5KGQ1-F1
#
_entry.id   AF-A0A7C5KGQ1-F1
#
_cell.length_a   1.000
_cell.length_b   1.000
_cell.length_c   1.000
_cell.angle_alpha   90.00
_cell.angle_beta   90.00
_cell.angle_gamma   90.00
#
_symmetry.space_group_name_H-M   'P 1'
#
loop_
_entity.id
_entity.type
_entity.pdbx_description
1 polymer ?
#
loop_
_entity_poly.entity_id
_entity_poly.type
_entity_poly.pdbx_seq_one_letter_code
_entity_poly.pdbx_strand_id
1 'polypeptide(L)'
;MDSTSIELVGSRIDRVEVDGERVRIRFEPAYLIKTMTGSVERTRWWQNGWLVFEQAELEDDAVLAELPADCAGGDVGENIYTYRDMLPVPLESAGQAHCDLALAGSERRIRVTGRAVRLELEDVAKYIEHIRPEQAPSGG
;
A
#
# COMPACT_ATOMS: atom_id res chain seq x y z
N MET A 1 19.51 3.28 -7.69
CA MET A 1 18.35 3.94 -8.31
C MET A 1 17.45 4.36 -7.16
N ASP A 2 17.00 5.62 -7.17
CA ASP A 2 16.16 6.13 -6.08
C ASP A 2 14.84 5.37 -6.10
N SER A 3 14.38 4.94 -4.94
CA SER A 3 13.14 4.17 -4.81
C SER A 3 12.18 4.88 -3.89
N THR A 4 10.91 4.81 -4.24
CA THR A 4 9.81 5.23 -3.37
C THR A 4 8.87 4.05 -3.22
N SER A 5 8.45 3.78 -1.99
CA SER A 5 7.41 2.79 -1.70
C SER A 5 6.42 3.34 -0.69
N ILE A 6 5.18 2.90 -0.76
CA ILE A 6 4.24 3.03 0.36
C ILE A 6 4.56 1.94 1.37
N GLU A 7 4.58 2.29 2.66
CA GLU A 7 4.59 1.37 3.79
C GLU A 7 3.12 1.03 4.13
N LEU A 8 2.70 -0.21 3.90
CA LEU A 8 1.29 -0.60 4.15
C LEU A 8 0.99 -0.56 5.64
N VAL A 9 1.90 -1.11 6.45
CA VAL A 9 1.78 -1.09 7.90
C VAL A 9 1.75 0.35 8.42
N GLY A 10 0.69 0.69 9.14
CA GLY A 10 0.49 2.02 9.70
C GLY A 10 -0.15 3.03 8.74
N SER A 11 -0.22 2.75 7.43
CA SER A 11 -1.11 3.49 6.53
C SER A 11 -2.58 3.21 6.90
N ARG A 12 -3.48 4.15 6.62
CA ARG A 12 -4.90 4.00 6.97
C ARG A 12 -5.73 3.76 5.74
N ILE A 13 -6.56 2.72 5.78
CA ILE A 13 -7.56 2.43 4.75
C ILE A 13 -8.83 3.16 5.14
N ASP A 14 -9.18 4.19 4.36
CA ASP A 14 -10.36 5.03 4.63
C ASP A 14 -11.64 4.34 4.17
N ARG A 15 -11.64 3.85 2.92
CA ARG A 15 -12.79 3.19 2.31
C ARG A 15 -12.37 2.31 1.15
N VAL A 16 -13.28 1.42 0.75
CA VAL A 16 -13.19 0.65 -0.49
C VAL A 16 -14.44 0.93 -1.32
N GLU A 17 -14.25 1.21 -2.60
CA GLU A 17 -15.32 1.44 -3.56
C GLU A 17 -15.37 0.27 -4.55
N VAL A 18 -16.55 -0.30 -4.75
CA VAL A 18 -16.81 -1.36 -5.74
C VAL A 18 -17.82 -0.81 -6.75
N ASP A 19 -17.41 -0.69 -8.01
CA ASP A 19 -18.25 -0.22 -9.13
C ASP A 19 -18.10 -1.18 -10.32
N GLY A 20 -19.08 -2.09 -10.48
CA GLY A 20 -19.00 -3.15 -11.46
C GLY A 20 -17.77 -4.04 -11.24
N GLU A 21 -16.91 -4.14 -12.26
CA GLU A 21 -15.65 -4.90 -12.19
C GLU A 21 -14.45 -4.03 -11.77
N ARG A 22 -14.69 -2.93 -11.07
CA ARG A 22 -13.63 -2.07 -10.54
C ARG A 22 -13.69 -2.03 -9.02
N VAL A 23 -12.55 -2.32 -8.38
CA VAL A 23 -12.39 -2.20 -6.93
C VAL A 23 -11.30 -1.18 -6.63
N ARG A 24 -11.59 -0.19 -5.79
CA ARG A 24 -10.65 0.88 -5.43
C ARG A 24 -10.50 0.95 -3.92
N ILE A 25 -9.28 0.84 -3.42
CA ILE A 25 -8.95 0.91 -1.99
C ILE A 25 -8.30 2.26 -1.72
N ARG A 26 -8.91 3.08 -0.87
CA ARG A 26 -8.39 4.40 -0.51
C ARG A 26 -7.45 4.31 0.68
N PHE A 27 -6.25 4.85 0.53
CA PHE A 27 -5.34 5.13 1.63
C PHE A 27 -5.35 6.61 1.98
N GLU A 28 -5.67 6.93 3.23
CA GLU A 28 -5.70 8.29 3.77
C GLU A 28 -5.38 8.30 5.28
N PRO A 29 -4.11 8.56 5.67
CA PRO A 29 -2.94 8.74 4.81
C PRO A 29 -2.31 7.40 4.33
N ALA A 30 -1.62 7.44 3.19
CA ALA A 30 -0.57 6.47 2.86
C ALA A 30 0.80 7.04 3.26
N TYR A 31 1.65 6.24 3.91
CA TYR A 31 3.01 6.65 4.27
C TYR A 31 4.02 6.19 3.24
N LEU A 32 4.87 7.10 2.77
CA LEU A 32 5.88 6.83 1.75
C LEU A 32 7.27 6.86 2.35
N ILE A 33 8.08 5.90 1.95
CA ILE A 33 9.52 5.82 2.24
C ILE A 33 10.28 6.11 0.96
N LYS A 34 11.10 7.15 0.97
CA LYS A 34 12.01 7.47 -0.13
C LYS A 34 13.43 7.12 0.25
N THR A 35 14.09 6.35 -0.61
CA THR A 35 15.50 5.97 -0.47
C THR A 35 16.29 6.55 -1.63
N MET A 36 17.35 7.29 -1.32
CA MET A 36 18.24 7.88 -2.31
C MET A 36 19.44 6.97 -2.56
N THR A 37 19.81 6.81 -3.82
CA THR A 37 20.96 5.99 -4.24
C THR A 37 22.23 6.49 -3.57
N GLY A 38 22.97 5.57 -2.93
CA GLY A 38 24.24 5.91 -2.28
C GLY A 38 24.10 6.59 -0.92
N SER A 39 22.88 6.73 -0.39
CA SER A 39 22.64 7.20 0.98
C SER A 39 21.97 6.12 1.82
N VAL A 40 22.41 6.01 3.08
CA VAL A 40 21.68 5.25 4.11
C VAL A 40 20.48 6.02 4.65
N GLU A 41 20.37 7.30 4.32
CA GLU A 41 19.29 8.16 4.75
C GLU A 41 18.02 7.84 3.97
N ARG A 42 16.95 7.59 4.72
CA ARG A 42 15.59 7.44 4.20
C ARG A 42 14.76 8.61 4.69
N THR A 43 13.75 9.00 3.94
CA THR A 43 12.79 10.02 4.39
C THR A 43 11.39 9.48 4.39
N ARG A 44 10.62 9.85 5.41
CA ARG A 44 9.20 9.52 5.53
C ARG A 44 8.35 10.70 5.07
N TRP A 45 7.35 10.39 4.27
CA TRP A 45 6.38 11.33 3.73
C TRP A 45 4.98 10.74 3.90
N TRP A 46 3.94 11.55 3.72
CA TRP A 46 2.59 11.04 3.55
C TRP A 46 1.94 11.61 2.30
N GLN A 47 1.06 10.83 1.70
CA GLN A 47 0.23 11.23 0.57
C GLN A 47 -1.02 10.35 0.56
N ASN A 48 -2.15 10.91 0.15
CA ASN A 48 -3.35 10.09 -0.08
C ASN A 48 -3.23 9.38 -1.42
N GLY A 49 -3.97 8.28 -1.59
CA GLY A 49 -4.01 7.61 -2.88
C GLY A 49 -4.97 6.45 -2.94
N TRP A 50 -5.10 5.90 -4.14
CA TRP A 50 -5.94 4.75 -4.44
C TRP A 50 -5.11 3.62 -4.99
N LEU A 51 -5.31 2.42 -4.44
CA LEU A 51 -4.95 1.19 -5.11
C LEU A 51 -6.16 0.71 -5.90
N VAL A 52 -6.06 0.75 -7.22
CA VAL A 52 -7.17 0.49 -8.14
C VAL A 52 -6.93 -0.84 -8.85
N PHE A 53 -7.92 -1.73 -8.77
CA PHE A 53 -7.98 -2.98 -9.51
C PHE A 53 -9.09 -2.90 -10.58
N GLU A 54 -8.79 -3.39 -11.78
CA GLU A 54 -9.73 -3.47 -12.91
C GLU A 54 -10.02 -4.93 -13.26
N GLN A 55 -11.21 -5.19 -13.80
CA GLN A 55 -11.74 -6.55 -14.01
C GLN A 55 -11.63 -7.38 -12.74
N ALA A 56 -12.08 -6.80 -11.64
CA ALA A 56 -11.76 -7.19 -10.29
C ALA A 56 -13.01 -7.43 -9.43
N GLU A 57 -12.85 -8.31 -8.45
CA GLU A 57 -13.88 -8.69 -7.50
C GLU A 57 -13.32 -8.61 -6.07
N LEU A 58 -14.15 -8.11 -5.15
CA LEU A 58 -13.91 -8.15 -3.71
C LEU A 58 -14.49 -9.47 -3.17
N GLU A 59 -13.68 -10.28 -2.50
CA GLU A 59 -14.10 -11.62 -2.07
C GLU A 59 -15.12 -11.62 -0.92
N ASP A 60 -15.03 -10.66 0.00
CA ASP A 60 -15.92 -10.50 1.16
C ASP A 60 -16.28 -9.03 1.35
N ASP A 61 -17.52 -8.65 1.09
CA ASP A 61 -18.01 -7.29 1.25
C ASP A 61 -18.32 -6.93 2.71
N ALA A 62 -18.41 -7.90 3.62
CA ALA A 62 -18.66 -7.63 5.03
C ALA A 62 -17.45 -6.93 5.70
N VAL A 63 -16.25 -7.02 5.12
CA VAL A 63 -15.07 -6.25 5.55
C VAL A 63 -15.30 -4.74 5.46
N LEU A 64 -16.17 -4.28 4.56
CA LEU A 64 -16.45 -2.85 4.36
C LEU A 64 -17.04 -2.19 5.61
N ALA A 65 -17.75 -2.95 6.44
CA ALA A 65 -18.32 -2.45 7.70
C ALA A 65 -17.27 -2.15 8.78
N GLU A 66 -16.01 -2.54 8.57
CA GLU A 66 -14.90 -2.32 9.50
C GLU A 66 -14.04 -1.12 9.13
N LEU A 67 -14.36 -0.46 8.02
CA LEU A 67 -13.66 0.73 7.56
C LEU A 67 -14.28 2.01 8.16
N PRO A 68 -13.48 3.05 8.45
CA PRO A 68 -12.03 3.13 8.22
C PRO A 68 -11.20 2.37 9.26
N ALA A 69 -10.04 1.83 8.85
CA ALA A 69 -9.15 1.08 9.73
C ALA A 69 -7.67 1.27 9.38
N ASP A 70 -6.78 1.09 10.36
CA ASP A 70 -5.34 1.05 10.11
C ASP A 70 -4.98 -0.26 9.40
N CYS A 71 -4.14 -0.18 8.37
CA CYS A 71 -3.65 -1.36 7.68
C CYS A 71 -2.54 -2.01 8.52
N ALA A 72 -2.74 -3.29 8.84
CA ALA A 72 -1.78 -4.10 9.58
C ALA A 72 -0.79 -4.84 8.65
N GLY A 73 -0.68 -4.40 7.40
CA GLY A 73 0.16 -5.02 6.38
C GLY A 73 -0.61 -5.97 5.48
N GLY A 74 0.13 -6.83 4.78
CA GLY A 74 -0.43 -7.77 3.81
C GLY A 74 0.35 -7.82 2.50
N ASP A 75 -0.21 -8.52 1.53
CA ASP A 75 0.42 -8.75 0.25
C ASP A 75 -0.37 -8.05 -0.87
N VAL A 76 0.33 -7.43 -1.81
CA VAL A 76 -0.22 -6.97 -3.09
C VAL A 76 0.61 -7.59 -4.21
N GLY A 77 -0.04 -8.30 -5.11
CA GLY A 77 0.63 -9.02 -6.18
C GLY A 77 0.22 -8.57 -7.57
N GLU A 78 1.19 -8.60 -8.48
CA GLU A 78 0.99 -8.38 -9.91
C GLU A 78 1.87 -9.36 -10.69
N ASN A 79 1.25 -10.10 -11.62
CA ASN A 79 1.89 -11.15 -12.41
C ASN A 79 2.70 -12.14 -11.54
N ILE A 80 4.03 -12.06 -11.60
CA ILE A 80 4.95 -12.93 -10.85
C ILE A 80 5.50 -12.28 -9.58
N TYR A 81 5.17 -11.00 -9.33
CA TYR A 81 5.65 -10.24 -8.19
C TYR A 81 4.62 -10.21 -7.07
N THR A 82 5.12 -10.27 -5.84
CA THR A 82 4.33 -10.06 -4.62
C THR A 82 5.09 -9.08 -3.75
N TYR A 83 4.44 -7.97 -3.45
CA TYR A 83 4.95 -6.95 -2.55
C TYR A 83 4.34 -7.17 -1.17
N ARG A 84 5.19 -7.46 -0.20
CA ARG A 84 4.79 -7.69 1.18
C ARG A 84 5.00 -6.43 2.01
N ASP A 85 3.94 -6.00 2.68
CA ASP A 85 3.89 -4.85 3.59
C ASP A 85 4.28 -3.51 2.94
N MET A 86 4.36 -3.47 1.60
CA MET A 86 4.77 -2.30 0.84
C MET A 86 4.14 -2.28 -0.56
N LEU A 87 4.06 -1.10 -1.18
CA LEU A 87 3.73 -0.92 -2.60
C LEU A 87 4.81 -0.09 -3.31
N PRO A 88 5.32 -0.49 -4.49
CA PRO A 88 6.28 0.34 -5.20
C PRO A 88 5.56 1.59 -5.74
N VAL A 89 6.28 2.70 -5.86
CA VAL A 89 5.77 3.93 -6.44
C VAL A 89 6.66 4.33 -7.63
N PRO A 90 6.12 4.41 -8.86
CA PRO A 90 4.75 4.07 -9.23
C PRO A 90 4.50 2.55 -9.23
N LEU A 91 3.22 2.16 -9.13
CA LEU A 91 2.74 0.81 -9.41
C LEU A 91 1.71 0.92 -10.54
N GLU A 92 1.96 0.23 -11.64
CA GLU A 92 1.02 0.06 -12.74
C GLU A 92 1.34 -1.24 -13.45
N SER A 93 0.36 -2.13 -13.56
CA SER A 93 0.52 -3.42 -14.21
C SER A 93 -0.79 -3.91 -14.81
N ALA A 94 -0.69 -4.53 -15.98
CA ALA A 94 -1.76 -5.28 -16.62
C ALA A 94 -1.46 -6.79 -16.50
N GLY A 95 -2.49 -7.59 -16.28
CA GLY A 95 -2.35 -9.02 -16.02
C GLY A 95 -2.88 -9.41 -14.64
N GLN A 96 -2.52 -10.60 -14.16
CA GLN A 96 -3.04 -11.10 -12.90
C GLN A 96 -2.68 -10.14 -11.75
N ALA A 97 -3.68 -9.65 -11.03
CA ALA A 97 -3.48 -8.75 -9.89
C ALA A 97 -4.28 -9.24 -8.69
N HIS A 98 -3.76 -9.04 -7.49
CA HIS A 98 -4.49 -9.32 -6.26
C HIS A 98 -3.98 -8.49 -5.09
N CYS A 99 -4.79 -8.40 -4.03
CA CYS A 99 -4.29 -8.05 -2.70
C CYS A 99 -4.93 -8.93 -1.64
N ASP A 100 -4.22 -9.06 -0.53
CA ASP A 100 -4.75 -9.55 0.73
C ASP A 100 -4.24 -8.66 1.88
N LEU A 101 -5.06 -7.68 2.28
CA LEU A 101 -4.69 -6.66 3.27
C LEU A 101 -5.35 -6.92 4.63
N ALA A 102 -4.55 -6.86 5.69
CA ALA A 102 -4.98 -6.99 7.07
C ALA A 102 -5.47 -5.65 7.64
N LEU A 103 -6.51 -5.70 8.48
CA LEU A 103 -6.99 -4.55 9.25
C LEU A 103 -6.56 -4.70 10.72
N ALA A 104 -6.02 -3.64 11.32
CA ALA A 104 -5.62 -3.65 12.72
C ALA A 104 -6.84 -3.87 13.64
N GLY A 105 -6.74 -4.86 14.53
CA GLY A 105 -7.82 -5.19 15.48
C GLY A 105 -8.98 -5.99 14.87
N SER A 106 -8.81 -6.54 13.67
CA SER A 106 -9.80 -7.42 13.03
C SER A 106 -9.16 -8.68 12.45
N GLU A 107 -9.97 -9.73 12.37
CA GLU A 107 -9.64 -10.98 11.67
C GLU A 107 -10.08 -10.94 10.19
N ARG A 108 -10.90 -9.94 9.78
CA ARG A 108 -11.27 -9.77 8.37
C ARG A 108 -10.15 -9.12 7.57
N ARG A 109 -10.16 -9.40 6.27
CA ARG A 109 -9.12 -8.99 5.33
C ARG A 109 -9.74 -8.48 4.04
N ILE A 110 -9.14 -7.44 3.47
CA ILE A 110 -9.56 -6.94 2.16
C ILE A 110 -8.84 -7.78 1.11
N ARG A 111 -9.61 -8.69 0.49
CA ARG A 111 -9.12 -9.56 -0.59
C ARG A 111 -9.74 -9.19 -1.92
N VAL A 112 -8.88 -8.84 -2.86
CA VAL A 112 -9.28 -8.47 -4.22
C VAL A 112 -8.50 -9.32 -5.19
N THR A 113 -9.16 -9.82 -6.24
CA THR A 113 -8.50 -10.42 -7.41
C THR A 113 -8.94 -9.67 -8.65
N GLY A 114 -8.05 -9.50 -9.63
CA GLY A 114 -8.34 -8.75 -10.84
C GLY A 114 -7.36 -8.96 -12.00
N ARG A 115 -7.51 -8.16 -13.06
CA ARG A 115 -6.68 -8.23 -14.29
C ARG A 115 -5.85 -6.97 -14.59
N ALA A 116 -5.86 -6.00 -13.69
CA ALA A 116 -4.89 -4.92 -13.66
C ALA A 116 -4.83 -4.33 -12.25
N VAL A 117 -3.71 -3.71 -11.92
CA VAL A 117 -3.55 -2.90 -10.70
C VAL A 117 -2.78 -1.64 -11.01
N ARG A 118 -3.19 -0.52 -10.41
CA ARG A 118 -2.44 0.74 -10.47
C ARG A 118 -2.61 1.55 -9.21
N LEU A 119 -1.61 2.36 -8.91
CA LEU A 119 -1.61 3.32 -7.82
C LEU A 119 -1.93 4.73 -8.38
N GLU A 120 -3.00 5.34 -7.91
CA GLU A 120 -3.33 6.75 -8.19
C GLU A 120 -3.04 7.59 -6.95
N LEU A 121 -1.91 8.32 -6.95
CA LEU A 121 -1.56 9.23 -5.86
C LEU A 121 -2.28 10.57 -6.01
N GLU A 122 -2.74 11.11 -4.90
CA GLU A 122 -3.47 12.39 -4.85
C GLU A 122 -2.54 13.53 -4.42
N ASP A 123 -2.72 14.70 -5.04
CA ASP A 123 -1.97 15.92 -4.73
C ASP A 123 -0.44 15.70 -4.68
N VAL A 124 0.24 16.38 -3.75
CA VAL A 124 1.69 16.30 -3.54
C VAL A 124 1.99 15.68 -2.19
N ALA A 125 2.98 14.77 -2.16
CA ALA A 125 3.46 14.18 -0.91
C ALA A 125 4.00 15.26 0.04
N LYS A 126 3.68 15.13 1.33
CA LYS A 126 4.13 16.04 2.39
C LYS A 126 5.20 15.38 3.26
N TYR A 127 6.28 16.11 3.49
CA TYR A 127 7.41 15.64 4.29
C TYR A 127 7.01 15.44 5.76
N ILE A 128 7.51 14.38 6.38
CA ILE A 128 7.37 14.13 7.82
C ILE A 128 8.74 14.25 8.50
N GLU A 129 9.67 13.36 8.15
CA GLU A 129 10.95 13.25 8.86
C GLU A 129 12.05 12.56 8.04
N HIS A 130 13.30 12.70 8.50
CA HIS A 130 14.41 11.83 8.11
C HIS A 130 14.44 10.61 9.04
N ILE A 131 14.47 9.42 8.45
CA ILE A 131 14.60 8.16 9.16
C ILE A 131 16.08 7.89 9.32
N ARG A 132 16.54 7.84 10.57
CA ARG A 132 17.93 7.52 10.86
C ARG A 132 18.20 6.04 10.56
N PRO A 133 19.39 5.67 10.07
CA PRO A 133 19.80 4.28 10.01
C PRO A 133 19.76 3.68 11.42
N GLU A 134 19.26 2.46 11.59
CA GLU A 134 19.51 1.73 12.83
C GLU A 134 21.02 1.60 12.99
N GLN A 135 21.55 2.01 14.14
CA GLN A 135 22.95 1.76 14.44
C GLN A 135 23.11 0.25 14.53
N ALA A 136 23.84 -0.34 13.56
CA ALA A 136 24.25 -1.73 13.66
C ALA A 136 24.89 -1.92 15.05
N PRO A 137 24.53 -2.97 15.80
CA PRO A 137 25.13 -3.21 17.11
C PRO A 137 26.64 -3.20 16.92
N SER A 138 27.30 -2.29 17.64
CA SER A 138 28.76 -2.22 17.65
C SER A 138 29.24 -3.58 18.13
N GLY A 139 29.78 -4.39 17.22
CA GLY A 139 30.35 -5.68 17.55
C GLY A 139 31.37 -5.50 18.66
N GLY A 140 31.09 -6.08 19.83
CA GLY A 140 32.05 -6.23 20.92
C GLY A 140 32.91 -7.46 20.74
#